data_AF-A0A6N2MWN2-F1
#
_entry.id   AF-A0A6N2MWN2-F1
#
_cell.length_a   1.000
_cell.length_b   1.000
_cell.length_c   1.000
_cell.angle_alpha   90.00
_cell.angle_beta   90.00
_cell.angle_gamma   90.00
#
_symmetry.space_group_name_H-M   'P 1'
#
loop_
_entity.id
_entity.type
_entity.pdbx_description
1 polymer ?
#
loop_
_entity_poly.entity_id
_entity_poly.type
_entity_poly.pdbx_seq_one_letter_code
_entity_poly.pdbx_strand_id
1 'polypeptide(L)' 'MLFMQQAIKGLVDEFRIPQRENPKLIEFIPSWRFANGMFALVLSFGLLLTGLRSRKARSWRYGSEV' A
#
# COMPACT_ATOMS: atom_id res chain seq x y z
N MET A 1 -4.96 -19.20 1.91
CA MET A 1 -5.08 -17.98 1.08
C MET A 1 -3.70 -17.36 0.91
N LEU A 2 -3.03 -17.63 -0.21
CA LEU A 2 -1.65 -17.17 -0.43
C LEU A 2 -1.56 -15.68 -0.82
N PHE A 3 -2.56 -15.19 -1.56
CA PHE A 3 -2.57 -13.83 -2.10
C PHE A 3 -2.52 -12.73 -1.03
N MET A 4 -3.39 -12.82 -0.02
CA MET A 4 -3.38 -11.85 1.09
C MET A 4 -2.08 -11.90 1.89
N GLN A 5 -1.51 -13.09 2.08
CA GLN A 5 -0.23 -13.25 2.78
C GLN A 5 0.92 -12.60 2.01
N GLN A 6 0.97 -12.75 0.68
CA GLN A 6 1.97 -12.09 -0.16
C GLN A 6 1.78 -10.57 -0.19
N ALA A 7 0.54 -10.08 -0.21
CA ALA A 7 0.25 -8.64 -0.14
C ALA A 7 0.73 -8.02 1.19
N ILE A 8 0.50 -8.70 2.31
CA ILE A 8 1.01 -8.26 3.63
C ILE A 8 2.53 -8.32 3.66
N LYS A 9 3.13 -9.37 3.11
CA LYS A 9 4.59 -9.52 3.06
C LYS A 9 5.25 -8.41 2.25
N GLY A 10 4.71 -8.09 1.08
CA GLY A 10 5.19 -6.97 0.25
C GLY A 10 5.09 -5.62 0.97
N LEU A 11 3.97 -5.36 1.67
CA LEU A 11 3.81 -4.14 2.44
C LEU A 11 4.84 -4.01 3.58
N VAL A 12 5.16 -5.11 4.27
CA VAL A 12 6.17 -5.14 5.33
C VAL A 12 7.58 -5.02 4.77
N ASP A 13 7.85 -5.62 3.61
CA ASP A 13 9.16 -5.57 2.95
C ASP A 13 9.54 -4.14 2.55
N GLU A 14 8.57 -3.27 2.26
CA GLU A 14 8.80 -1.84 1.97
C GLU A 14 9.36 -1.02 3.14
N PHE A 15 9.17 -1.51 4.38
CA PHE A 15 9.77 -0.93 5.59
C PHE A 15 11.12 -1.57 5.94
N ARG A 16 11.46 -2.72 5.32
CA ARG A 16 12.64 -3.50 5.67
C ARG A 16 13.84 -3.08 4.83
N ILE A 17 15.02 -3.28 5.43
CA ILE A 17 16.30 -2.98 4.80
C ILE A 17 16.66 -4.16 3.88
N PRO A 18 16.85 -3.97 2.57
CA PRO A 18 17.47 -4.99 1.72
C PRO A 18 18.86 -5.32 2.26
N GLN A 19 19.04 -6.56 2.71
CA GLN A 19 20.25 -7.06 3.38
C GLN A 19 21.50 -7.10 2.48
N ARG A 20 21.38 -6.71 1.20
CA ARG A 20 22.44 -6.80 0.18
C ARG A 20 22.79 -5.46 -0.48
N GLU A 21 22.22 -4.35 -0.05
CA GLU A 21 22.50 -3.05 -0.68
C GLU A 21 23.40 -2.14 0.16
N ASN A 22 24.09 -1.25 -0.54
CA ASN A 22 25.21 -0.48 -0.04
C ASN A 22 24.72 0.55 1.01
N PRO A 23 25.13 0.47 2.29
CA PRO A 23 24.54 1.25 3.39
C PRO A 23 24.75 2.78 3.31
N LYS A 24 25.39 3.28 2.24
CA LYS A 24 25.68 4.69 1.98
C LYS A 24 24.69 5.39 1.04
N LEU A 25 23.71 4.69 0.46
CA LEU A 25 22.70 5.35 -0.38
C LEU A 25 21.70 6.14 0.47
N ILE A 26 21.24 7.27 -0.08
CA ILE A 26 20.24 8.17 0.51
C ILE A 26 18.93 7.43 0.84
N GLU A 27 18.65 6.38 0.09
CA GLU A 27 17.50 5.49 0.22
C GLU A 27 17.49 4.74 1.57
N PHE A 28 18.66 4.62 2.20
CA PHE A 28 18.84 4.01 3.52
C PHE A 28 18.74 4.99 4.68
N ILE A 29 18.55 6.28 4.41
CA ILE A 29 18.29 7.26 5.47
C ILE A 29 16.95 6.92 6.12
N PRO A 30 16.87 6.84 7.47
CA PRO A 30 15.66 6.45 8.18
C PRO A 30 14.41 7.24 7.78
N SER A 31 14.55 8.55 7.53
CA SER A 31 13.45 9.41 7.07
C SER A 31 12.90 9.01 5.70
N TRP A 32 13.76 8.61 4.76
CA TRP A 32 13.34 8.20 3.41
C TRP A 32 12.58 6.87 3.45
N ARG A 33 13.06 5.92 4.26
CA ARG A 33 12.38 4.64 4.49
C ARG A 33 11.02 4.82 5.14
N PHE A 34 10.94 5.68 6.15
CA PHE A 34 9.68 5.98 6.82
C PHE A 34 8.68 6.61 5.85
N ALA A 35 9.12 7.56 5.02
CA ALA A 35 8.28 8.16 3.99
C ALA A 35 7.76 7.12 2.98
N ASN A 36 8.64 6.26 2.46
CA ASN A 36 8.26 5.22 1.49
C ASN A 36 7.29 4.19 2.09
N GLY A 37 7.57 3.69 3.30
CA GLY A 37 6.66 2.74 3.96
C GLY A 37 5.30 3.37 4.28
N MET A 38 5.28 4.61 4.77
CA MET A 38 4.02 5.33 5.01
C MET A 38 3.24 5.57 3.72
N PHE A 39 3.92 5.86 2.61
CA PHE A 39 3.31 5.98 1.29
C PHE A 39 2.68 4.67 0.83
N ALA A 40 3.38 3.53 1.01
CA ALA A 40 2.87 2.21 0.69
C ALA A 40 1.60 1.85 1.48
N LEU A 41 1.54 2.22 2.77
CA LEU A 41 0.33 2.06 3.60
C LEU A 41 -0.84 2.88 3.06
N VAL A 42 -0.62 4.19 2.86
CA VAL A 42 -1.67 5.11 2.39
C VAL A 42 -2.22 4.63 1.04
N LEU A 43 -1.35 4.27 0.10
CA LEU A 43 -1.78 3.79 -1.22
C LEU A 43 -2.48 2.43 -1.16
N SER A 44 -1.98 1.45 -0.40
CA SER A 44 -2.60 0.13 -0.30
C SER A 44 -4.01 0.22 0.30
N PHE A 45 -4.16 0.89 1.45
CA PHE A 45 -5.47 1.01 2.09
C PHE A 45 -6.40 1.94 1.31
N GLY A 46 -5.88 3.02 0.74
CA GLY A 46 -6.62 3.93 -0.12
C GLY A 46 -7.18 3.21 -1.35
N LEU A 47 -6.36 2.41 -2.04
CA LEU A 47 -6.78 1.60 -3.19
C LEU A 47 -7.78 0.52 -2.78
N LEU A 48 -7.57 -0.16 -1.65
CA LEU A 48 -8.49 -1.19 -1.17
C LEU A 48 -9.87 -0.61 -0.87
N LEU A 49 -9.94 0.48 -0.12
CA LEU A 49 -11.21 1.13 0.23
C LEU A 49 -11.92 1.69 -1.01
N THR A 50 -11.17 2.32 -1.91
CA THR A 50 -11.70 2.87 -3.17
C THR A 50 -12.19 1.75 -4.09
N GLY A 51 -11.48 0.64 -4.18
CA GLY A 51 -11.87 -0.53 -4.95
C GLY A 51 -13.14 -1.21 -4.40
N LEU A 52 -13.28 -1.29 -3.08
CA LEU A 52 -14.51 -1.78 -2.44
C LEU A 52 -15.70 -0.84 -2.71
N ARG A 53 -15.47 0.49 -2.67
CA ARG A 53 -16.49 1.48 -3.04
C ARG A 53 -16.89 1.35 -4.51
N SER A 54 -15.94 1.16 -5.42
CA SER A 54 -16.20 0.91 -6.85
C SER A 54 -17.08 -0.32 -7.06
N ARG A 55 -16.81 -1.44 -6.35
CA ARG A 55 -17.65 -2.63 -6.41
C ARG A 55 -19.07 -2.40 -5.90
N LYS A 56 -19.22 -1.59 -4.84
CA LYS A 56 -20.51 -1.25 -4.21
C LYS A 56 -21.24 -0.08 -4.89
N ALA A 57 -20.62 0.57 -5.87
CA ALA A 57 -21.20 1.71 -6.58
C ALA A 57 -22.51 1.34 -7.30
N ARG A 58 -22.63 0.10 -7.81
CA ARG A 58 -23.83 -0.39 -8.49
C ARG A 58 -25.07 -0.54 -7.60
N SER A 59 -24.91 -0.59 -6.29
CA SER A 59 -26.04 -0.71 -5.34
C SER A 59 -26.15 0.52 -4.44
N TRP A 60 -25.53 1.64 -4.83
CA TRP A 60 -25.43 2.80 -3.96
C TRP A 60 -26.70 3.63 -4.06
N ARG A 61 -27.44 3.74 -2.94
CA ARG A 61 -28.73 4.44 -2.83
C ARG A 61 -28.74 5.93 -3.23
N TYR A 62 -27.56 6.54 -3.42
CA TYR A 62 -27.40 7.94 -3.80
C TYR A 62 -26.67 8.09 -5.15
N GLY A 63 -26.42 7.00 -5.88
CA GLY A 63 -25.95 7.10 -7.26
C GLY A 63 -27.06 7.71 -8.11
N SER A 64 -26.77 8.75 -8.89
CA SER A 64 -27.76 9.34 -9.79
C SER A 64 -28.11 8.32 -10.88
N GLU A 65 -29.26 7.68 -10.74
CA GLU A 65 -29.99 7.16 -11.89
C GLU A 65 -30.60 8.38 -12.60
N VAL A 66 -30.10 8.67 -13.80
CA VAL A 66 -30.80 9.46 -14.83
C VAL A 66 -31.01 8.52 -16.00
#